data_AF-A0A0V1NVL1-F1
#
_entry.id   AF-A0A0V1NVL1-F1
#
_cell.length_a   1.000
_cell.length_b   1.000
_cell.length_c   1.000
_cell.angle_alpha   90.00
_cell.angle_beta   90.00
_cell.angle_gamma   90.00
#
_symmetry.space_group_name_H-M   'P 1'
#
loop_
_entity.id
_entity.type
_entity.pdbx_description
1 polymer ?
#
loop_
_entity_poly.entity_id
_entity_poly.type
_entity_poly.pdbx_seq_one_letter_code
_entity_poly.pdbx_strand_id
1 'polypeptide(L)'
;MTERHAIQPWLLQGQYFHPTLLNPIVEQAHVYAAQCNSNFQITETELETFIGTLLKMGLVPKPRYSMYWSTELRCDAIVLRYLHFNDNSEAVLDRESPRYDRLFKIRSLIQSIRQSCLRLEQ
;
A
#
# COMPACT_ATOMS: atom_id res chain seq x y z
N MET A 1 27.43 19.01 -13.98
CA MET A 1 26.48 17.88 -14.04
C MET A 1 26.37 17.37 -12.62
N THR A 2 25.45 17.94 -11.86
CA THR A 2 25.33 17.71 -10.42
C THR A 2 24.71 16.33 -10.20
N GLU A 3 25.44 15.41 -9.57
CA GLU A 3 24.89 14.14 -9.07
C GLU A 3 23.68 14.47 -8.19
N ARG A 4 22.48 14.27 -8.74
CA ARG A 4 21.29 14.14 -7.91
C ARG A 4 21.50 12.85 -7.14
N HIS A 5 21.76 12.95 -5.84
CA HIS A 5 21.74 11.81 -4.93
C HIS A 5 20.57 10.91 -5.31
N ALA A 6 20.85 9.73 -5.85
CA ALA A 6 19.83 8.78 -6.21
C ALA A 6 19.04 8.49 -4.93
N ILE A 7 17.77 8.88 -4.88
CA ILE A 7 16.89 8.54 -3.77
C ILE A 7 16.87 7.02 -3.72
N GLN A 8 17.49 6.47 -2.68
CA GLN A 8 17.58 5.04 -2.54
C GLN A 8 16.19 4.52 -2.14
N PRO A 9 15.61 3.53 -2.83
CA PRO A 9 14.23 3.11 -2.60
C PRO A 9 13.95 2.69 -1.14
N TRP A 10 14.95 2.15 -0.44
CA TRP A 10 14.84 1.81 0.98
C TRP A 10 14.66 3.03 1.90
N LEU A 11 15.15 4.22 1.51
CA LEU A 11 14.95 5.46 2.28
C LEU A 11 13.48 5.90 2.23
N LEU A 12 12.82 5.76 1.08
CA LEU A 12 11.39 6.06 0.95
C LEU A 12 10.54 5.10 1.79
N GLN A 13 10.96 3.85 1.87
CA GLN A 13 10.29 2.81 2.64
C GLN A 13 10.32 3.13 4.15
N GLY A 14 11.51 3.42 4.70
CA GLY A 14 11.66 3.77 6.11
C GLY A 14 11.03 5.12 6.51
N GLN A 15 10.94 6.09 5.59
CA GLN A 15 10.40 7.41 5.90
C GLN A 15 8.87 7.51 5.77
N TYR A 16 8.30 6.85 4.76
CA TYR A 16 6.87 7.01 4.43
C TYR A 16 6.03 5.76 4.74
N PHE A 17 6.63 4.57 4.70
CA PHE A 17 5.94 3.28 4.86
C PHE A 17 6.33 2.59 6.17
N HIS A 18 6.07 3.28 7.29
CA HIS A 18 6.34 2.78 8.63
C HIS A 18 5.31 1.70 9.06
N PRO A 19 5.61 0.83 10.04
CA PRO A 19 4.65 -0.10 10.63
C PRO A 19 3.28 0.47 11.00
N THR A 20 3.22 1.74 11.41
CA THR A 20 1.96 2.44 11.73
C THR A 20 1.06 2.67 10.52
N LEU A 21 1.62 2.66 9.30
CA LEU A 21 0.86 2.64 8.05
C LEU A 21 0.59 1.20 7.58
N LEU A 22 1.58 0.31 7.68
CA LEU A 22 1.50 -1.04 7.11
C LEU A 22 0.53 -1.96 7.87
N ASN A 23 0.52 -1.92 9.20
CA ASN A 23 -0.32 -2.80 10.02
C ASN A 23 -1.82 -2.65 9.73
N PRO A 24 -2.38 -1.42 9.70
CA PRO A 24 -3.78 -1.24 9.31
C PRO A 24 -4.09 -1.79 7.90
N ILE A 25 -3.15 -1.73 6.96
CA ILE A 25 -3.35 -2.25 5.60
C ILE A 25 -3.41 -3.78 5.62
N VAL A 26 -2.52 -4.44 6.37
CA VAL A 26 -2.54 -5.89 6.57
C VAL A 26 -3.87 -6.33 7.18
N GLU A 27 -4.30 -5.67 8.26
CA GLU A 27 -5.57 -5.96 8.92
C GLU A 27 -6.76 -5.81 7.97
N GLN A 28 -6.84 -4.70 7.23
CA GLN A 28 -7.93 -4.47 6.29
C GLN A 28 -7.92 -5.44 5.11
N ALA A 29 -6.74 -5.89 4.66
CA ALA A 29 -6.63 -6.93 3.65
C ALA A 29 -7.18 -8.28 4.15
N HIS A 30 -6.94 -8.64 5.42
CA HIS A 30 -7.51 -9.85 6.02
C HIS A 30 -9.03 -9.74 6.20
N VAL A 31 -9.53 -8.59 6.66
CA VAL A 31 -10.98 -8.32 6.78
C VAL A 31 -11.66 -8.48 5.42
N TYR A 32 -11.11 -7.87 4.37
CA TYR A 32 -11.69 -8.00 3.04
C TYR A 32 -11.60 -9.42 2.46
N ALA A 33 -10.50 -10.14 2.73
CA ALA A 33 -10.39 -11.54 2.37
C ALA A 33 -11.50 -12.39 3.01
N ALA A 34 -11.77 -12.17 4.30
CA ALA A 34 -12.86 -12.84 5.01
C ALA A 34 -14.23 -12.49 4.41
N GLN A 35 -14.49 -11.22 4.07
CA GLN A 35 -15.71 -10.79 3.37
C GLN A 35 -15.88 -11.47 2.00
N CYS A 36 -14.78 -11.85 1.36
CA CYS A 36 -14.77 -12.58 0.10
C CYS A 36 -14.77 -14.11 0.26
N ASN A 37 -14.97 -14.64 1.48
CA ASN A 37 -14.84 -16.07 1.81
C ASN A 37 -13.48 -16.67 1.41
N SER A 38 -12.40 -15.89 1.55
CA SER A 38 -11.03 -16.31 1.30
C SER A 38 -10.25 -16.38 2.62
N ASN A 39 -9.36 -17.38 2.73
CA ASN A 39 -8.39 -17.50 3.82
C ASN A 39 -7.06 -16.80 3.49
N PHE A 40 -7.08 -15.80 2.61
CA PHE A 40 -5.87 -15.06 2.26
C PHE A 40 -5.25 -14.43 3.50
N GLN A 41 -3.93 -14.55 3.60
CA GLN A 41 -3.10 -13.99 4.66
C GLN A 41 -1.91 -13.30 4.02
N ILE A 42 -1.48 -12.22 4.66
CA ILE A 42 -0.30 -11.44 4.29
C ILE A 42 0.33 -10.92 5.57
N THR A 43 1.64 -10.92 5.63
CA THR A 43 2.44 -10.36 6.72
C THR A 43 2.88 -8.93 6.41
N GLU A 44 3.27 -8.18 7.43
CA GLU A 44 3.85 -6.85 7.25
C GLU A 44 5.08 -6.90 6.33
N THR A 45 5.98 -7.88 6.51
CA THR A 45 7.18 -8.05 5.67
C THR A 45 6.84 -8.34 4.20
N GLU A 46 5.81 -9.13 3.93
CA GLU A 46 5.36 -9.39 2.55
C GLU A 46 4.76 -8.14 1.91
N LEU A 47 3.94 -7.39 2.66
CA LEU A 47 3.40 -6.12 2.19
C LEU A 47 4.50 -5.08 1.94
N GLU A 48 5.47 -4.99 2.85
CA GLU A 48 6.64 -4.12 2.72
C GLU A 48 7.43 -4.50 1.45
N THR A 49 7.73 -5.78 1.26
CA THR A 49 8.44 -6.30 0.09
C THR A 49 7.70 -5.98 -1.21
N PHE A 50 6.37 -6.11 -1.20
CA PHE A 50 5.50 -5.76 -2.32
C PHE A 50 5.60 -4.26 -2.66
N ILE A 51 5.48 -3.37 -1.67
CA ILE A 51 5.60 -1.92 -1.86
C ILE A 51 7.01 -1.54 -2.35
N GLY A 52 8.06 -2.13 -1.76
CA GLY A 52 9.43 -1.91 -2.18
C GLY A 52 9.67 -2.31 -3.64
N THR A 53 9.03 -3.38 -4.09
CA THR A 53 9.07 -3.80 -5.50
C THR A 53 8.38 -2.78 -6.41
N LEU A 54 7.21 -2.27 -6.01
CA LEU A 54 6.52 -1.20 -6.76
C LEU A 54 7.36 0.09 -6.86
N LEU A 55 8.04 0.49 -5.78
CA LEU A 55 8.95 1.64 -5.81
C LEU A 55 10.13 1.41 -6.74
N LYS A 56 10.73 0.20 -6.70
CA LYS A 56 11.82 -0.19 -7.60
C LYS A 56 11.39 -0.20 -9.06
N MET A 57 10.14 -0.57 -9.36
CA MET A 57 9.59 -0.49 -10.72
C MET A 57 9.57 0.94 -11.27
N GLY A 58 9.21 1.91 -10.42
CA GLY A 58 9.23 3.34 -10.80
C GLY A 58 10.62 3.90 -11.04
N LEU A 59 11.64 3.33 -10.40
CA LEU A 59 13.04 3.78 -10.51
C LEU A 59 13.82 3.08 -11.63
N VAL A 60 13.59 1.79 -11.83
CA VAL A 60 14.33 0.94 -12.77
C VAL A 60 13.36 0.32 -13.77
N PRO A 61 13.09 0.95 -14.92
CA PRO A 61 12.19 0.39 -15.93
C PRO A 61 12.75 -0.92 -16.49
N LYS A 62 11.87 -1.92 -16.64
CA LYS A 62 12.18 -3.22 -17.28
C LYS A 62 11.20 -3.46 -18.42
N PRO A 63 11.62 -4.17 -19.48
CA PRO A 63 10.76 -4.41 -20.64
C PRO A 63 9.47 -5.20 -20.35
N ARG A 64 9.42 -5.99 -19.28
CA ARG A 64 8.25 -6.82 -18.93
C ARG A 64 7.98 -6.77 -17.42
N TYR A 65 6.71 -6.67 -17.04
CA TYR A 65 6.27 -6.62 -15.64
C TYR A 65 6.74 -7.84 -14.82
N SER A 66 6.72 -9.03 -15.42
CA SER A 66 7.18 -10.27 -14.76
C SER A 66 8.66 -10.26 -14.39
N MET A 67 9.49 -9.37 -14.97
CA MET A 67 10.91 -9.29 -14.63
C MET A 67 11.18 -8.57 -13.30
N TYR A 68 10.15 -7.97 -12.69
CA TYR A 68 10.26 -7.40 -11.36
C TYR A 68 10.04 -8.41 -10.24
N TRP A 69 9.39 -9.51 -10.56
CA TRP A 69 8.94 -10.49 -9.60
C TRP A 69 9.69 -11.80 -9.82
N SER A 70 10.48 -12.22 -8.83
CA SER A 70 11.14 -13.52 -8.86
C SER A 70 10.18 -14.62 -8.39
N THR A 71 10.50 -15.88 -8.67
CA THR A 71 9.77 -17.04 -8.12
C THR A 71 9.76 -17.08 -6.58
N GLU A 72 10.65 -16.35 -5.91
CA GLU A 72 10.72 -16.22 -4.45
C GLU A 72 9.81 -15.09 -3.93
N LEU A 73 9.40 -14.17 -4.78
CA LEU A 73 8.61 -12.98 -4.46
C LEU A 73 7.15 -13.11 -4.93
N ARG A 74 6.51 -14.29 -4.83
CA ARG A 74 5.13 -14.59 -5.32
C ARG A 74 3.99 -13.80 -4.63
N CYS A 75 4.17 -12.52 -4.36
CA CYS A 75 3.14 -11.61 -3.86
C CYS A 75 2.27 -11.02 -4.98
N ASP A 76 2.62 -11.20 -6.25
CA ASP A 76 2.27 -10.23 -7.31
C ASP A 76 0.80 -10.05 -7.63
N ALA A 77 0.01 -11.14 -7.61
CA ALA A 77 -1.38 -11.09 -8.10
C ALA A 77 -2.41 -11.28 -6.99
N ILE A 78 -2.08 -12.09 -5.98
CA ILE A 78 -3.02 -12.42 -4.90
C ILE A 78 -3.09 -11.25 -3.91
N VAL A 79 -1.95 -10.60 -3.60
CA VAL A 79 -1.92 -9.42 -2.72
C VAL A 79 -2.76 -8.29 -3.30
N LEU A 80 -2.60 -7.97 -4.59
CA LEU A 80 -3.36 -6.92 -5.26
C LEU A 80 -4.89 -7.13 -5.16
N ARG A 81 -5.35 -8.39 -5.15
CA ARG A 81 -6.77 -8.71 -5.08
C ARG A 81 -7.38 -8.38 -3.72
N TYR A 82 -6.62 -8.56 -2.64
CA TYR A 82 -7.12 -8.41 -1.28
C TYR A 82 -6.66 -7.13 -0.59
N LEU A 83 -5.68 -6.41 -1.15
CA LEU A 83 -5.18 -5.14 -0.61
C LEU A 83 -6.32 -4.13 -0.41
N HIS A 84 -6.59 -3.81 0.85
CA HIS A 84 -7.65 -2.88 1.27
C HIS A 84 -7.10 -1.91 2.32
N PHE A 85 -7.69 -0.71 2.38
CA PHE A 85 -7.28 0.35 3.30
C PHE A 85 -8.40 0.77 4.25
N ASN A 86 -9.61 0.25 4.06
CA ASN A 86 -10.78 0.58 4.87
C ASN A 86 -11.81 -0.55 4.80
N ASP A 87 -12.65 -0.67 5.82
CA ASP A 87 -13.71 -1.67 5.86
C ASP A 87 -14.86 -1.23 4.96
N ASN A 88 -15.17 -2.03 3.94
CA ASN A 88 -16.27 -1.76 3.02
C ASN A 88 -17.64 -1.76 3.71
N SER A 89 -17.78 -2.40 4.88
CA SER A 89 -19.03 -2.42 5.65
C SER A 89 -19.42 -1.05 6.20
N GLU A 90 -18.43 -0.19 6.44
CA GLU A 90 -18.59 1.17 6.98
C GLU A 90 -18.80 2.23 5.89
N ALA A 91 -18.82 1.82 4.61
CA ALA A 91 -18.97 2.75 3.50
C ALA A 91 -20.41 3.28 3.38
N VAL A 92 -20.56 4.61 3.43
CA VAL A 92 -21.84 5.26 3.11
C VAL A 92 -22.10 5.14 1.62
N LEU A 93 -23.19 4.46 1.25
CA LEU A 93 -23.56 4.21 -0.16
C LEU A 93 -24.42 5.31 -0.77
N ASP A 94 -25.20 6.00 0.05
CA ASP A 94 -26.05 7.12 -0.38
C ASP A 94 -25.18 8.34 -0.71
N ARG A 95 -25.18 8.73 -1.99
CA ARG A 95 -24.36 9.83 -2.51
C ARG A 95 -24.87 11.21 -2.10
N GLU A 96 -26.14 11.32 -1.74
CA GLU A 96 -26.74 12.57 -1.28
C GLU A 96 -26.52 12.80 0.23
N SER A 97 -26.02 11.78 0.93
CA SER A 97 -25.70 11.89 2.35
C SER A 97 -24.55 12.88 2.58
N PRO A 98 -24.66 13.82 3.54
CA PRO A 98 -23.54 14.67 3.93
C PRO A 98 -22.31 13.90 4.46
N ARG A 99 -22.50 12.63 4.85
CA ARG A 99 -21.43 11.73 5.32
C ARG A 99 -20.79 10.91 4.19
N TYR A 100 -21.26 11.06 2.95
CA TYR A 100 -20.67 10.38 1.80
C TYR A 100 -19.25 10.88 1.53
N ASP A 101 -18.26 10.01 1.76
CA ASP A 101 -16.86 10.30 1.38
C ASP A 101 -16.51 9.57 0.08
N ARG A 102 -16.35 10.35 -1.00
CA ARG A 102 -15.92 9.83 -2.31
C ARG A 102 -14.57 9.10 -2.25
N LEU A 103 -13.67 9.47 -1.34
CA LEU A 103 -12.36 8.82 -1.19
C LEU A 103 -12.32 7.83 -0.03
N PHE A 104 -13.46 7.42 0.54
CA PHE A 104 -13.55 6.55 1.71
C PHE A 104 -12.54 5.38 1.68
N LYS A 105 -12.46 4.69 0.53
CA LYS A 105 -11.59 3.52 0.33
C LYS A 105 -10.09 3.78 0.44
N ILE A 106 -9.65 5.03 0.26
CA ILE A 106 -8.22 5.43 0.29
C ILE A 106 -7.96 6.56 1.29
N ARG A 107 -8.99 7.03 2.00
CA ARG A 107 -8.94 8.18 2.91
C ARG A 107 -7.89 7.99 3.99
N SER A 108 -7.91 6.83 4.63
CA SER A 108 -6.96 6.40 5.66
C SER A 108 -5.52 6.45 5.15
N LEU A 109 -5.26 5.88 3.97
CA LEU A 109 -3.94 5.89 3.33
C LEU A 109 -3.43 7.31 3.09
N ILE A 110 -4.26 8.18 2.49
CA ILE A 110 -3.89 9.57 2.21
C ILE A 110 -3.56 10.33 3.50
N GLN A 111 -4.38 10.14 4.55
CA GLN A 111 -4.15 10.78 5.84
C GLN A 111 -2.85 10.30 6.48
N SER A 112 -2.58 8.99 6.47
CA SER A 112 -1.35 8.43 7.02
C SER A 112 -0.10 8.92 6.28
N ILE A 113 -0.12 8.96 4.94
CA ILE A 113 0.99 9.52 4.15
C ILE A 113 1.19 11.00 4.47
N ARG A 114 0.11 11.79 4.55
CA ARG A 114 0.18 13.21 4.92
C ARG A 114 0.85 13.39 6.29
N GLN A 115 0.50 12.56 7.27
CA GLN A 115 1.13 12.61 8.60
C GLN A 115 2.63 12.27 8.53
N SER A 116 3.02 11.29 7.72
CA SER A 116 4.45 11.03 7.48
C SER A 116 5.17 12.23 6.87
N CYS A 117 4.59 12.91 5.89
CA CYS A 117 5.17 14.14 5.34
C CYS A 117 5.36 15.23 6.40
N LEU A 118 4.33 15.51 7.21
CA LEU A 118 4.38 16.55 8.25
C LEU A 118 5.41 16.25 9.35
N ARG A 119 5.70 14.97 9.61
CA ARG A 119 6.77 14.57 10.55
C ARG A 119 8.17 14.80 10.01
N LEU A 120 8.36 14.70 8.70
CA LEU A 120 9.67 14.88 8.05
C LEU A 120 10.03 16.36 7.84
N GLU A 121 9.05 17.26 7.96
CA GLU A 121 9.25 18.71 7.90
C GLU A 121 9.71 19.33 9.26
N GLN A 122 9.77 18.53 10.33
CA GLN A 122 10.22 18.92 11.68
C GLN A 122 11.67 18.50 11.92
#